data_AF-A0A4Q3V2A6-F1
#
_entry.id   AF-A0A4Q3V2A6-F1
#
_cell.length_a   1.000
_cell.length_b   1.000
_cell.length_c   1.000
_cell.angle_alpha   90.00
_cell.angle_beta   90.00
_cell.angle_gamma   90.00
#
_symmetry.space_group_name_H-M   'P 1'
#
loop_
_entity.id
_entity.type
_entity.pdbx_description
1 polymer ?
#
loop_
_entity_poly.entity_id
_entity_poly.type
_entity_poly.pdbx_seq_one_letter_code
_entity_poly.pdbx_strand_id
1 'polypeptide(L)'
;MANKKIPNGRAAVEALYGNPRGTAGKASAIWERNNLVVIDIPFAMRASWDLNGKPITRLQIHKLAADDLKSILGEIWAYARLEVKRRWGFDSRTSAQYDELTHAWLKERNLNVLGGTYNFREIRGSSGLSMHAYGIAIDIDPANNALGDTTPSMPKWVVDIFESKGWLWGGKFAGRKDGQHFQRATGV
;
A
#
# COMPACT_ATOMS: atom_id res chain seq x y z
N MET A 1 -14.76 13.07 9.80
CA MET A 1 -14.60 12.67 8.39
C MET A 1 -15.67 11.64 8.07
N ALA A 2 -16.40 11.79 6.97
CA ALA A 2 -17.47 10.84 6.62
C ALA A 2 -16.90 9.42 6.55
N ASN A 3 -17.55 8.49 7.24
CA ASN A 3 -17.20 7.08 7.25
C ASN A 3 -17.42 6.51 5.83
N LYS A 4 -16.45 6.68 4.92
CA LYS A 4 -16.54 6.20 3.54
C LYS A 4 -16.64 4.68 3.59
N LYS A 5 -17.86 4.20 3.37
CA LYS A 5 -18.21 2.77 3.33
C LYS A 5 -17.21 2.05 2.43
N ILE A 6 -16.59 0.99 2.96
CA ILE A 6 -15.67 0.13 2.20
C ILE A 6 -16.48 -0.56 1.10
N PRO A 7 -16.15 -0.43 -0.19
CA PRO A 7 -16.89 -1.11 -1.24
C PRO A 7 -16.72 -2.62 -1.11
N ASN A 8 -17.84 -3.35 -1.28
CA ASN A 8 -17.89 -4.80 -1.23
C ASN A 8 -18.36 -5.34 -2.59
N GLY A 9 -17.53 -6.16 -3.23
CA GLY A 9 -17.79 -6.68 -4.56
C GLY A 9 -17.36 -5.73 -5.68
N ARG A 10 -17.17 -6.33 -6.87
CA ARG A 10 -16.72 -5.65 -8.09
C ARG A 10 -17.60 -4.48 -8.48
N ALA A 11 -18.92 -4.67 -8.45
CA ALA A 11 -19.88 -3.64 -8.81
C ALA A 11 -19.78 -2.41 -7.90
N ALA A 12 -19.60 -2.60 -6.59
CA ALA A 12 -19.43 -1.49 -5.65
C ALA A 12 -18.09 -0.77 -5.84
N VAL A 13 -17.02 -1.52 -6.15
CA VAL A 13 -15.70 -0.95 -6.50
C VAL A 13 -15.84 -0.06 -7.74
N GLU A 14 -16.47 -0.54 -8.80
CA GLU A 14 -16.66 0.23 -10.04
C GLU A 14 -17.61 1.41 -9.86
N ALA A 15 -18.64 1.29 -9.01
CA ALA A 15 -19.52 2.41 -8.69
C ALA A 15 -18.78 3.53 -7.95
N LEU A 16 -17.82 3.19 -7.08
CA LEU A 16 -17.08 4.18 -6.28
C LEU A 16 -15.85 4.76 -6.99
N TYR A 17 -15.05 3.91 -7.62
CA TYR A 17 -13.76 4.27 -8.21
C TYR A 17 -13.80 4.38 -9.74
N GLY A 18 -14.93 4.02 -10.36
CA GLY A 18 -15.06 3.90 -11.82
C GLY A 18 -14.41 2.63 -12.38
N ASN A 19 -14.67 2.36 -13.66
CA ASN A 19 -14.08 1.24 -14.38
C ASN A 19 -12.84 1.71 -15.18
N PRO A 20 -11.64 1.17 -14.87
CA PRO A 20 -10.41 1.57 -15.54
C PRO A 20 -10.22 0.92 -16.92
N ARG A 21 -11.09 0.00 -17.36
CA ARG A 21 -10.98 -0.65 -18.67
C ARG A 21 -11.17 0.37 -19.79
N GLY A 22 -10.22 0.38 -20.72
CA GLY A 22 -10.32 1.06 -22.00
C GLY A 22 -10.56 0.06 -23.15
N THR A 23 -10.06 0.41 -24.33
CA THR A 23 -10.15 -0.43 -25.52
C THR A 23 -8.94 -1.35 -25.67
N ALA A 24 -9.09 -2.43 -26.45
CA ALA A 24 -8.00 -3.35 -26.80
C ALA A 24 -7.20 -3.89 -25.60
N GLY A 25 -7.88 -4.15 -24.47
CA GLY A 25 -7.26 -4.71 -23.27
C GLY A 25 -6.32 -3.73 -22.54
N LYS A 26 -6.40 -2.43 -22.81
CA LYS A 26 -5.61 -1.38 -22.13
C LYS A 26 -6.45 -0.61 -21.12
N ALA A 27 -5.78 0.16 -20.26
CA ALA A 27 -6.43 1.12 -19.38
C ALA A 27 -7.09 2.26 -20.18
N SER A 28 -8.18 2.81 -19.66
CA SER A 28 -8.80 4.03 -20.18
C SER A 28 -7.97 5.24 -19.78
N ALA A 29 -7.31 5.88 -20.74
CA ALA A 29 -6.52 7.09 -20.51
C ALA A 29 -7.34 8.25 -19.91
N ILE A 30 -8.65 8.30 -20.22
CA ILE A 30 -9.58 9.27 -19.62
C ILE A 30 -9.79 8.94 -18.15
N TRP A 31 -10.02 7.67 -17.82
CA TRP A 31 -10.19 7.25 -16.44
C TRP A 31 -8.91 7.50 -15.63
N GLU A 32 -7.73 7.14 -16.15
CA GLU A 32 -6.44 7.36 -15.48
C GLU A 32 -6.22 8.84 -15.16
N ARG A 33 -6.42 9.72 -16.15
CA ARG A 33 -6.28 11.17 -15.99
C ARG A 33 -7.24 11.74 -14.94
N ASN A 34 -8.46 11.23 -14.89
CA ASN A 34 -9.50 11.76 -14.00
C ASN A 34 -9.40 11.24 -12.57
N ASN A 35 -8.74 10.09 -12.37
CA ASN A 35 -8.85 9.35 -11.11
C ASN A 35 -7.52 9.06 -10.44
N LEU A 36 -6.40 8.97 -11.17
CA LEU A 36 -5.10 8.74 -10.57
C LEU A 36 -4.40 10.05 -10.25
N VAL A 37 -3.80 10.10 -9.07
CA VAL A 37 -2.96 11.20 -8.60
C VAL A 37 -1.61 10.64 -8.18
N VAL A 38 -0.60 11.50 -8.14
CA VAL A 38 0.70 11.18 -7.57
C VAL A 38 0.82 11.88 -6.22
N ILE A 39 1.11 11.11 -5.18
CA ILE A 39 1.30 11.62 -3.82
C ILE A 39 2.76 11.52 -3.40
N ASP A 40 3.24 12.51 -2.64
CA ASP A 40 4.49 12.39 -1.89
C ASP A 40 4.29 11.49 -0.67
N ILE A 41 5.27 10.62 -0.40
CA ILE A 41 5.24 9.70 0.73
C ILE A 41 6.18 10.15 1.85
N PRO A 42 5.87 9.85 3.12
CA PRO A 42 6.58 10.41 4.28
C PRO A 42 7.99 9.86 4.47
N PHE A 43 8.34 8.79 3.76
CA PHE A 43 9.68 8.24 3.75
C PHE A 43 9.95 7.55 2.41
N ALA A 44 11.18 7.65 1.94
CA ALA A 44 11.62 6.97 0.73
C ALA A 44 11.55 5.43 0.86
N MET A 45 11.02 4.80 -0.19
CA MET A 45 10.91 3.34 -0.35
C MET A 45 11.85 2.82 -1.45
N ARG A 46 12.07 1.50 -1.47
CA ARG A 46 12.87 0.77 -2.46
C ARG A 46 11.94 -0.11 -3.28
N ALA A 47 12.17 -0.21 -4.58
CA ALA A 47 11.43 -1.14 -5.43
C ALA A 47 11.80 -2.59 -5.09
N SER A 48 10.83 -3.49 -4.98
CA SER A 48 11.11 -4.91 -4.69
C SER A 48 11.92 -5.60 -5.79
N TRP A 49 11.86 -5.09 -7.03
CA TRP A 49 12.62 -5.59 -8.19
C TRP A 49 13.98 -4.89 -8.39
N ASP A 50 14.28 -3.85 -7.62
CA ASP A 50 15.57 -3.14 -7.66
C ASP A 50 15.84 -2.45 -6.31
N LEU A 51 16.35 -3.24 -5.34
CA LEU A 51 16.59 -2.77 -3.97
C LEU A 51 17.71 -1.72 -3.87
N ASN A 52 18.54 -1.60 -4.92
CA ASN A 52 19.65 -0.65 -5.01
C ASN A 52 19.35 0.52 -5.98
N GLY A 53 18.15 0.55 -6.54
CA GLY A 53 17.71 1.56 -7.48
C GLY A 53 17.44 2.92 -6.85
N LYS A 54 16.97 3.85 -7.68
CA LYS A 54 16.57 5.19 -7.22
C LYS A 54 15.46 5.07 -6.17
N PRO A 55 15.58 5.77 -5.02
CA PRO A 55 14.53 5.76 -4.01
C PRO A 55 13.21 6.28 -4.57
N ILE A 56 12.12 5.60 -4.20
CA ILE A 56 10.76 5.99 -4.53
C ILE A 56 10.30 6.97 -3.45
N THR A 57 10.02 8.21 -3.84
CA THR A 57 9.52 9.27 -2.95
C THR A 57 8.09 9.69 -3.26
N ARG A 58 7.50 9.11 -4.31
CA ARG A 58 6.14 9.39 -4.75
C ARG A 58 5.45 8.13 -5.26
N LEU A 59 4.15 8.03 -5.04
CA LEU A 59 3.32 6.89 -5.47
C LEU A 59 2.13 7.37 -6.30
N GLN A 60 1.77 6.62 -7.33
CA GLN A 60 0.54 6.84 -8.09
C GLN A 60 -0.60 6.01 -7.48
N ILE A 61 -1.73 6.65 -7.15
CA ILE A 61 -2.88 6.00 -6.52
C ILE A 61 -4.17 6.69 -6.95
N HIS A 62 -5.32 6.03 -6.76
CA HIS A 62 -6.63 6.65 -6.94
C HIS A 62 -6.83 7.81 -5.96
N LYS A 63 -7.33 8.95 -6.44
CA LYS A 63 -7.56 10.19 -5.67
C LYS A 63 -8.38 9.99 -4.40
N LEU A 64 -9.33 9.05 -4.42
CA LEU A 64 -10.17 8.73 -3.27
C LEU A 64 -9.46 7.91 -2.18
N ALA A 65 -8.34 7.25 -2.50
CA ALA A 65 -7.51 6.48 -1.58
C ALA A 65 -6.20 7.20 -1.21
N ALA A 66 -5.93 8.37 -1.80
CA ALA A 66 -4.71 9.14 -1.63
C ALA A 66 -4.48 9.59 -0.18
N ASP A 67 -5.49 10.22 0.43
CA ASP A 67 -5.39 10.70 1.81
C ASP A 67 -5.23 9.54 2.80
N ASP A 68 -5.97 8.45 2.59
CA ASP A 68 -5.86 7.24 3.41
C ASP A 68 -4.44 6.68 3.34
N LEU A 69 -3.89 6.46 2.14
CA LEU A 69 -2.55 5.89 1.99
C LEU A 69 -1.47 6.83 2.57
N LYS A 70 -1.59 8.14 2.37
CA LYS A 70 -0.67 9.11 2.96
C LYS A 70 -0.71 9.08 4.50
N SER A 71 -1.91 8.99 5.09
CA SER A 71 -2.09 8.84 6.53
C SER A 71 -1.49 7.54 7.04
N ILE A 72 -1.72 6.41 6.35
CA ILE A 72 -1.22 5.09 6.74
C ILE A 72 0.31 5.08 6.77
N LEU A 73 0.95 5.54 5.70
CA LEU A 73 2.42 5.61 5.65
C LEU A 73 2.96 6.59 6.71
N GLY A 74 2.22 7.67 7.01
CA GLY A 74 2.57 8.62 8.06
C GLY A 74 2.51 7.99 9.46
N GLU A 75 1.50 7.17 9.73
CA GLU A 75 1.36 6.44 10.99
C GLU A 75 2.41 5.34 11.12
N ILE A 76 2.78 4.66 10.03
CA ILE A 76 3.89 3.70 10.01
C ILE A 76 5.21 4.38 10.36
N TRP A 77 5.47 5.56 9.76
CA TRP A 77 6.64 6.37 10.09
C TRP A 77 6.64 6.81 11.55
N ALA A 78 5.51 7.32 12.04
CA ALA A 78 5.38 7.79 13.42
C ALA A 78 5.60 6.64 14.43
N TYR A 79 5.05 5.46 14.15
CA TYR A 79 5.28 4.26 14.96
C TYR A 79 6.76 3.89 14.99
N ALA A 80 7.41 3.78 13.83
CA ALA A 80 8.83 3.46 13.73
C ALA A 80 9.70 4.50 14.47
N ARG A 81 9.37 5.79 14.33
CA ARG A 81 10.06 6.88 15.02
C ARG A 81 9.93 6.78 16.54
N LEU A 82 8.76 6.39 17.03
CA LEU A 82 8.54 6.17 18.45
C LEU A 82 9.39 5.00 18.98
N GLU A 83 9.46 3.88 18.24
CA GLU A 83 10.30 2.74 18.59
C GLU A 83 11.79 3.10 18.63
N VAL A 84 12.26 3.91 17.67
CA VAL A 84 13.61 4.46 17.69
C VAL A 84 13.83 5.33 18.93
N LYS A 85 12.92 6.24 19.27
CA LYS A 85 13.03 7.07 20.49
C LYS A 85 13.05 6.24 21.76
N ARG A 86 12.24 5.18 21.86
CA ARG A 86 12.24 4.25 23.00
C ARG A 86 13.60 3.56 23.16
N ARG A 87 14.22 3.13 22.05
CA ARG A 87 15.53 2.46 22.06
C ARG A 87 16.69 3.41 22.40
N TRP A 88 16.64 4.64 21.90
CA TRP A 88 17.78 5.56 21.93
C TRP A 88 17.62 6.73 22.91
N GLY A 89 16.53 6.75 23.68
CA GLY A 89 16.15 7.84 24.58
C GLY A 89 15.41 8.97 23.85
N PHE A 90 14.43 9.55 24.54
CA PHE A 90 13.73 10.75 24.09
C PHE A 90 14.66 11.96 24.24
N ASP A 91 14.67 12.86 23.26
CA ASP A 91 15.43 14.13 23.22
C ASP A 91 16.97 13.99 23.29
N SER A 92 17.49 12.81 22.98
CA SER A 92 18.93 12.53 22.94
C SER A 92 19.59 12.89 21.61
N ARG A 93 18.79 13.23 20.59
CA ARG A 93 19.18 13.39 19.18
C ARG A 93 18.39 14.49 18.51
N THR A 94 18.93 15.04 17.44
CA THR A 94 18.22 15.99 16.57
C THR A 94 17.12 15.28 15.77
N SER A 95 16.17 16.05 15.24
CA SER A 95 15.11 15.49 14.39
C SER A 95 15.66 14.74 13.17
N ALA A 96 16.72 15.25 12.53
CA ALA A 96 17.36 14.62 11.38
C ALA A 96 18.02 13.29 11.74
N GLN A 97 18.71 13.22 12.89
CA GLN A 97 19.28 11.97 13.40
C GLN A 97 18.19 10.93 13.70
N TYR A 98 17.04 11.34 14.24
CA TYR A 98 15.90 10.44 14.38
C TYR A 98 15.31 10.01 13.03
N ASP A 99 15.28 10.88 12.02
CA ASP A 99 14.81 10.52 10.67
C ASP A 99 15.69 9.41 10.07
N GLU A 100 17.02 9.57 10.13
CA GLU A 100 17.98 8.56 9.65
C GLU A 100 17.81 7.21 10.36
N LEU A 101 17.70 7.22 11.68
CA LEU A 101 17.48 6.00 12.47
C LEU A 101 16.11 5.36 12.20
N THR A 102 15.07 6.17 11.97
CA THR A 102 13.72 5.68 11.63
C THR A 102 13.75 4.99 10.26
N HIS A 103 14.44 5.59 9.29
CA HIS A 103 14.69 4.98 7.99
C HIS A 103 15.42 3.63 8.10
N ALA A 104 16.51 3.58 8.87
CA ALA A 104 17.25 2.35 9.10
C ALA A 104 16.38 1.27 9.74
N TRP A 105 15.58 1.64 10.76
CA TRP A 105 14.69 0.74 11.47
C TRP A 105 13.62 0.12 10.55
N LEU A 106 13.02 0.92 9.66
CA LEU A 106 12.07 0.45 8.64
C LEU A 106 12.77 -0.45 7.61
N LYS A 107 13.99 -0.10 7.20
CA LYS A 107 14.79 -0.86 6.24
C LYS A 107 15.15 -2.26 6.76
N GLU A 108 15.57 -2.37 8.02
CA GLU A 108 15.87 -3.64 8.70
C GLU A 108 14.66 -4.60 8.73
N ARG A 109 13.44 -4.06 8.62
CA ARG A 109 12.18 -4.81 8.64
C ARG A 109 11.52 -4.91 7.27
N ASN A 110 12.20 -4.47 6.22
CA ASN A 110 11.68 -4.39 4.84
C ASN A 110 10.37 -3.61 4.66
N LEU A 111 9.93 -2.83 5.65
CA LEU A 111 8.71 -2.00 5.55
C LEU A 111 8.86 -0.82 4.59
N ASN A 112 10.07 -0.58 4.11
CA ASN A 112 10.35 0.35 3.02
C ASN A 112 10.49 -0.34 1.65
N VAL A 113 10.11 -1.61 1.49
CA VAL A 113 10.15 -2.32 0.20
C VAL A 113 8.76 -2.33 -0.42
N LEU A 114 8.64 -1.78 -1.63
CA LEU A 114 7.39 -1.59 -2.36
C LEU A 114 7.27 -2.63 -3.49
N GLY A 115 6.16 -3.35 -3.52
CA GLY A 115 5.75 -4.22 -4.64
C GLY A 115 4.92 -3.51 -5.71
N GLY A 116 4.34 -2.36 -5.39
CA GLY A 116 3.65 -1.47 -6.32
C GLY A 116 2.34 -0.93 -5.77
N THR A 117 1.75 0.04 -6.48
CA THR A 117 0.45 0.65 -6.16
C THR A 117 -0.50 0.53 -7.36
N TYR A 118 -0.41 1.43 -8.34
CA TYR A 118 -1.15 1.31 -9.59
C TYR A 118 -0.43 0.38 -10.58
N ASN A 119 -1.17 -0.60 -11.13
CA ASN A 119 -0.74 -1.41 -12.27
C ASN A 119 -1.98 -1.99 -12.97
N PHE A 120 -2.28 -1.51 -14.18
CA PHE A 120 -3.41 -2.01 -14.95
C PHE A 120 -3.16 -3.42 -15.45
N ARG A 121 -3.82 -4.40 -14.82
CA ARG A 121 -3.76 -5.81 -15.20
C ARG A 121 -4.98 -6.58 -14.74
N GLU A 122 -5.24 -7.68 -15.43
CA GLU A 122 -6.14 -8.72 -14.96
C GLU A 122 -5.46 -9.57 -13.87
N ILE A 123 -6.28 -10.20 -13.04
CA ILE A 123 -5.83 -11.23 -12.12
C ILE A 123 -5.43 -12.45 -12.95
N ARG A 124 -4.27 -13.03 -12.67
CA ARG A 124 -3.78 -14.19 -13.43
C ARG A 124 -4.80 -15.33 -13.38
N GLY A 125 -5.24 -15.78 -14.55
CA GLY A 125 -6.24 -16.86 -14.68
C GLY A 125 -7.69 -16.40 -14.51
N SER A 126 -7.97 -15.10 -14.53
CA SER A 126 -9.32 -14.53 -14.44
C SER A 126 -9.47 -13.35 -15.40
N SER A 127 -10.70 -13.06 -15.82
CA SER A 127 -11.06 -11.81 -16.53
C SER A 127 -11.38 -10.66 -15.57
N GLY A 128 -11.27 -10.87 -14.26
CA GLY A 128 -11.39 -9.82 -13.26
C GLY A 128 -10.12 -8.97 -13.19
N LEU A 129 -10.28 -7.65 -13.06
CA LEU A 129 -9.14 -6.76 -12.84
C LEU A 129 -8.54 -6.92 -11.45
N SER A 130 -7.23 -6.73 -11.31
CA SER A 130 -6.59 -6.61 -10.00
C SER A 130 -7.04 -5.33 -9.28
N MET A 131 -7.04 -5.30 -7.94
CA MET A 131 -7.27 -4.04 -7.20
C MET A 131 -6.17 -3.00 -7.46
N HIS A 132 -4.97 -3.43 -7.88
CA HIS A 132 -3.94 -2.52 -8.40
C HIS A 132 -4.38 -1.78 -9.66
N ALA A 133 -5.25 -2.37 -10.49
CA ALA A 133 -5.73 -1.75 -11.72
C ALA A 133 -6.73 -0.60 -11.45
N TYR A 134 -7.31 -0.53 -10.25
CA TYR A 134 -8.14 0.59 -9.82
C TYR A 134 -7.33 1.63 -9.04
N GLY A 135 -6.04 1.39 -8.81
CA GLY A 135 -5.20 2.27 -7.98
C GLY A 135 -5.67 2.32 -6.52
N ILE A 136 -6.16 1.22 -5.97
CA ILE A 136 -6.67 1.16 -4.58
C ILE A 136 -5.96 0.09 -3.75
N ALA A 137 -4.78 -0.31 -4.19
CA ALA A 137 -3.98 -1.34 -3.55
C ALA A 137 -2.51 -0.90 -3.40
N ILE A 138 -1.83 -1.53 -2.45
CA ILE A 138 -0.38 -1.42 -2.26
C ILE A 138 0.17 -2.78 -1.82
N ASP A 139 1.32 -3.15 -2.39
CA ASP A 139 2.08 -4.33 -1.95
C ASP A 139 3.31 -3.89 -1.16
N ILE A 140 3.52 -4.45 0.04
CA ILE A 140 4.65 -4.18 0.94
C ILE A 140 5.42 -5.46 1.21
N ASP A 141 6.75 -5.39 1.11
CA ASP A 141 7.69 -6.50 1.34
C ASP A 141 7.29 -7.83 0.64
N PRO A 142 7.21 -7.85 -0.71
CA PRO A 142 6.82 -9.04 -1.47
C PRO A 142 7.62 -10.31 -1.17
N ALA A 143 8.93 -10.17 -0.89
CA ALA A 143 9.83 -11.31 -0.74
C ALA A 143 9.52 -12.16 0.51
N ASN A 144 9.00 -11.54 1.58
CA ASN A 144 8.67 -12.23 2.84
C ASN A 144 7.15 -12.37 3.08
N ASN A 145 6.33 -12.02 2.09
CA ASN A 145 4.87 -12.00 2.21
C ASN A 145 4.17 -12.41 0.90
N ALA A 146 4.79 -13.31 0.13
CA ALA A 146 4.36 -13.63 -1.23
C ALA A 146 2.95 -14.26 -1.30
N LEU A 147 2.33 -14.19 -2.48
CA LEU A 147 1.05 -14.84 -2.76
C LEU A 147 1.12 -16.36 -2.57
N GLY A 148 0.34 -16.87 -1.62
CA GLY A 148 0.29 -18.28 -1.21
C GLY A 148 1.14 -18.59 0.03
N ASP A 149 1.86 -17.62 0.58
CA ASP A 149 2.53 -17.77 1.87
C ASP A 149 1.51 -17.97 3.00
N THR A 150 1.67 -19.06 3.75
CA THR A 150 0.81 -19.41 4.88
C THR A 150 1.30 -18.81 6.20
N THR A 151 2.50 -18.23 6.21
CA THR A 151 3.15 -17.61 7.37
C THR A 151 3.74 -16.23 7.01
N PRO A 152 2.95 -15.30 6.45
CA PRO A 152 3.47 -14.00 6.05
C PRO A 152 4.05 -13.23 7.24
N SER A 153 5.19 -12.58 7.02
CA SER A 153 5.95 -11.86 8.06
C SER A 153 5.46 -10.44 8.35
N MET A 154 4.35 -10.00 7.75
CA MET A 154 3.79 -8.65 7.90
C MET A 154 3.47 -8.36 9.37
N PRO A 155 4.06 -7.32 9.99
CA PRO A 155 3.82 -7.04 11.40
C PRO A 155 2.36 -6.69 11.67
N LYS A 156 1.78 -7.26 12.74
CA LYS A 156 0.40 -7.01 13.13
C LYS A 156 0.05 -5.52 13.27
N TRP A 157 0.96 -4.71 13.81
CA TRP A 157 0.72 -3.27 13.98
C TRP A 157 0.61 -2.54 12.63
N VAL A 158 1.27 -3.01 11.57
CA VAL A 158 1.10 -2.46 10.21
C VAL A 158 -0.28 -2.81 9.70
N VAL A 159 -0.70 -4.07 9.85
CA VAL A 159 -2.04 -4.53 9.47
C VAL A 159 -3.11 -3.72 10.19
N ASP A 160 -2.97 -3.52 11.50
CA ASP A 160 -3.93 -2.76 12.30
C ASP A 160 -4.04 -1.30 11.85
N ILE A 161 -2.94 -0.64 11.45
CA ILE A 161 -2.97 0.71 10.88
C ILE A 161 -3.78 0.74 9.58
N PHE A 162 -3.53 -0.19 8.65
CA PHE A 162 -4.28 -0.29 7.40
C PHE A 162 -5.78 -0.53 7.67
N GLU A 163 -6.11 -1.48 8.55
CA GLU A 163 -7.49 -1.85 8.86
C GLU A 163 -8.24 -0.72 9.57
N SER A 164 -7.55 0.11 10.38
CA SER A 164 -8.14 1.30 11.00
C SER A 164 -8.66 2.32 9.98
N LYS A 165 -8.12 2.30 8.75
CA LYS A 165 -8.56 3.13 7.61
C LYS A 165 -9.47 2.39 6.64
N GLY A 166 -9.92 1.18 6.99
CA GLY A 166 -10.81 0.37 6.17
C GLY A 166 -10.14 -0.25 4.94
N TRP A 167 -8.84 -0.51 5.00
CA TRP A 167 -8.15 -1.38 4.05
C TRP A 167 -8.20 -2.83 4.53
N LEU A 168 -8.37 -3.77 3.61
CA LEU A 168 -8.30 -5.21 3.87
C LEU A 168 -6.89 -5.70 3.56
N TRP A 169 -6.32 -6.48 4.48
CA TRP A 169 -5.07 -7.19 4.29
C TRP A 169 -5.29 -8.55 3.61
N GLY A 170 -4.51 -8.86 2.58
CA GLY A 170 -4.60 -10.09 1.79
C GLY A 170 -4.23 -11.37 2.55
N GLY A 171 -3.52 -11.25 3.68
CA GLY A 171 -3.34 -12.37 4.62
C GLY A 171 -4.66 -12.90 5.22
N LYS A 172 -5.75 -12.13 5.14
CA LYS A 172 -7.09 -12.52 5.61
C LYS A 172 -7.99 -13.09 4.52
N PHE A 173 -7.55 -13.17 3.25
CA PHE A 173 -8.36 -13.75 2.18
C PHE A 173 -8.77 -15.20 2.50
N ALA A 174 -10.02 -15.57 2.19
CA ALA A 174 -10.53 -16.92 2.48
C ALA A 174 -9.83 -18.01 1.65
N GLY A 175 -9.49 -17.68 0.40
CA GLY A 175 -8.73 -18.55 -0.49
C GLY A 175 -7.21 -18.41 -0.31
N ARG A 176 -6.50 -18.31 -1.43
CA ARG A 176 -5.04 -18.13 -1.43
C ARG A 176 -4.68 -16.81 -0.75
N LYS A 177 -3.84 -16.89 0.29
CA LYS A 177 -3.37 -15.74 1.07
C LYS A 177 -2.43 -14.87 0.24
N ASP A 178 -2.44 -13.56 0.46
CA ASP A 178 -1.53 -12.62 -0.18
C ASP A 178 -1.00 -11.61 0.86
N GLY A 179 0.05 -11.99 1.59
CA GLY A 179 0.50 -11.23 2.77
C GLY A 179 1.09 -9.86 2.45
N GLN A 180 1.58 -9.64 1.23
CA GLN A 180 2.13 -8.36 0.79
C GLN A 180 1.02 -7.35 0.54
N HIS A 181 -0.20 -7.82 0.26
CA HIS A 181 -1.25 -7.05 -0.40
C HIS A 181 -2.18 -6.37 0.60
N PHE A 182 -2.44 -5.08 0.37
CA PHE A 182 -3.48 -4.32 1.04
C PHE A 182 -4.38 -3.65 0.01
N GLN A 183 -5.69 -3.66 0.21
CA GLN A 183 -6.66 -3.05 -0.71
C GLN A 183 -7.80 -2.29 -0.01
N ARG A 184 -8.25 -1.19 -0.60
CA ARG A 184 -9.43 -0.42 -0.14
C ARG A 184 -10.75 -0.97 -0.70
N ALA A 185 -10.93 -2.29 -0.59
CA ALA A 185 -12.13 -3.02 -1.02
C ALA A 185 -12.25 -4.38 -0.33
N THR A 186 -13.43 -4.98 -0.35
CA THR A 186 -13.70 -6.34 0.17
C THR A 186 -14.51 -7.17 -0.84
N GLY A 187 -14.50 -8.50 -0.73
CA GLY A 187 -15.39 -9.39 -1.51
C GLY A 187 -15.20 -9.36 -3.04
N VAL A 188 -13.96 -9.17 -3.52
CA VAL A 188 -13.60 -8.96 -4.94
C VAL A 188 -12.93 -10.16 -5.60
#